data_AF-A0A3L7JDR3-F1
#
_entry.id   AF-A0A3L7JDR3-F1
#
_cell.length_a   1.000
_cell.length_b   1.000
_cell.length_c   1.000
_cell.angle_alpha   90.00
_cell.angle_beta   90.00
_cell.angle_gamma   90.00
#
_symmetry.space_group_name_H-M   'P 1'
#
loop_
_entity.id
_entity.type
_entity.pdbx_description
1 polymer ?
#
loop_
_entity_poly.entity_id
_entity_poly.type
_entity_poly.pdbx_seq_one_letter_code
_entity_poly.pdbx_strand_id
1 'polypeptide(L)' 'MRRAVTDAPIRLDRLAKSLFGSEQSGTVEALLAANPLLALSLQVDFVVPAGTVLSIPETVETPADRLTRPWE' A
#
# COMPACT_ATOMS: atom_id res chain seq x y z
N MET A 1 10.98 -7.65 7.38
CA MET A 1 10.62 -6.60 6.39
C MET A 1 11.55 -6.71 5.19
N ARG A 2 11.01 -6.70 3.97
CA ARG A 2 11.80 -6.73 2.72
C ARG A 2 11.88 -5.34 2.09
N ARG A 3 12.95 -5.04 1.36
CA ARG A 3 13.07 -3.82 0.55
C ARG A 3 12.88 -4.14 -0.92
N ALA A 4 12.18 -3.27 -1.64
CA ALA A 4 12.09 -3.33 -3.10
C ALA A 4 12.37 -1.96 -3.72
N VAL A 5 12.75 -1.98 -4.98
CA VAL A 5 12.91 -0.78 -5.81
C VAL A 5 11.93 -0.89 -6.96
N THR A 6 11.24 0.21 -7.28
CA THR A 6 10.35 0.26 -8.44
C THR A 6 11.14 0.41 -9.73
N ASP A 7 10.95 -0.50 -10.70
CA ASP A 7 11.67 -0.43 -11.98
C ASP A 7 11.08 0.62 -12.94
N ALA A 8 9.80 0.94 -12.79
CA ALA A 8 9.06 1.89 -13.63
C ALA A 8 8.06 2.70 -12.79
N PRO A 9 7.58 3.85 -13.28
CA PRO A 9 6.49 4.58 -12.64
C PRO A 9 5.23 3.70 -12.58
N ILE A 10 4.67 3.52 -11.38
CA ILE A 10 3.54 2.62 -11.17
C ILE A 10 2.56 3.23 -10.17
N ARG A 11 1.25 3.07 -10.40
CA ARG A 11 0.24 3.48 -9.43
C ARG A 11 0.34 2.60 -8.17
N LEU A 12 0.14 3.23 -7.02
CA LEU A 12 0.28 2.60 -5.72
C LEU A 12 -0.62 1.36 -5.54
N ASP A 13 -1.86 1.40 -6.02
CA ASP A 13 -2.80 0.28 -5.99
C ASP A 13 -2.26 -0.92 -6.79
N ARG A 14 -1.83 -0.70 -8.04
CA ARG A 14 -1.24 -1.75 -8.88
C ARG A 14 0.04 -2.31 -8.30
N LEU A 15 0.84 -1.48 -7.63
CA LEU A 15 2.03 -1.91 -6.92
C LEU A 15 1.66 -2.79 -5.72
N ALA A 16 0.64 -2.42 -4.94
CA ALA A 16 0.14 -3.28 -3.86
C ALA A 16 -0.33 -4.63 -4.43
N LYS A 17 -1.04 -4.63 -5.57
CA LYS A 17 -1.43 -5.87 -6.27
C LYS A 17 -0.25 -6.74 -6.66
N SER A 18 0.80 -6.17 -7.23
CA SER A 18 1.95 -6.95 -7.70
C SER A 18 2.76 -7.52 -6.53
N LEU A 19 2.81 -6.81 -5.41
CA LEU A 19 3.57 -7.22 -4.23
C LEU A 19 2.84 -8.25 -3.36
N PHE A 20 1.52 -8.11 -3.22
CA PHE A 20 0.70 -8.89 -2.29
C PHE A 20 -0.33 -9.81 -2.98
N GLY A 21 -0.45 -9.74 -4.31
CA GLY A 21 -1.44 -10.48 -5.09
C GLY A 21 -2.86 -9.88 -5.04
N SER A 22 -3.08 -8.82 -4.25
CA SER A 22 -4.38 -8.16 -4.06
C SER A 22 -4.21 -6.65 -3.84
N GLU A 23 -5.23 -5.88 -4.24
CA GLU A 23 -5.37 -4.44 -3.94
C GLU A 23 -6.35 -4.20 -2.77
N GLN A 24 -7.00 -5.27 -2.30
CA GLN A 24 -8.03 -5.24 -1.27
C GLN A 24 -7.44 -5.59 0.10
N SER A 25 -8.25 -5.48 1.15
CA SER A 25 -7.88 -5.94 2.50
C SER A 25 -6.72 -5.17 3.15
N GLY A 26 -6.64 -3.86 2.94
CA GLY A 26 -5.67 -3.02 3.67
C GLY A 26 -4.24 -3.05 3.10
N THR A 27 -4.01 -3.64 1.93
CA THR A 27 -2.66 -3.77 1.34
C THR A 27 -2.01 -2.43 1.00
N VAL A 28 -2.82 -1.45 0.56
CA VAL A 28 -2.33 -0.10 0.24
C VAL A 28 -2.00 0.64 1.53
N GLU A 29 -2.88 0.55 2.52
CA GLU A 29 -2.75 1.15 3.84
C GLU A 29 -1.55 0.59 4.58
N ALA A 30 -1.34 -0.73 4.55
CA ALA A 30 -0.17 -1.38 5.12
C ALA A 30 1.13 -0.91 4.45
N LEU A 31 1.12 -0.72 3.13
CA LEU A 31 2.26 -0.20 2.39
C LEU A 31 2.55 1.27 2.73
N LEU A 32 1.52 2.10 2.88
CA LEU A 32 1.66 3.50 3.31
C LEU A 32 2.11 3.62 4.77
N ALA A 33 1.58 2.78 5.66
CA ALA A 33 2.00 2.72 7.06
C ALA A 33 3.48 2.35 7.20
N ALA A 34 3.97 1.43 6.35
CA ALA A 34 5.38 1.08 6.29
C ALA A 34 6.25 2.16 5.62
N ASN A 35 5.67 3.09 4.86
CA ASN A 35 6.38 4.15 4.16
C ASN A 35 5.68 5.52 4.33
N PRO A 36 5.72 6.14 5.53
CA PRO A 36 4.95 7.35 5.82
C PRO A 36 5.30 8.53 4.91
N LEU A 37 6.58 8.64 4.51
CA LEU A 37 7.03 9.68 3.58
C LEU A 37 6.52 9.48 2.15
N LEU A 38 6.17 8.25 1.78
CA LEU A 38 5.57 7.95 0.48
C LEU A 38 4.23 8.68 0.36
N ALA A 39 3.38 8.61 1.39
CA ALA A 39 2.08 9.28 1.42
C ALA A 39 2.19 10.81 1.21
N LEU A 40 3.25 11.42 1.72
CA LEU A 40 3.51 12.86 1.57
C LEU A 40 4.06 13.22 0.19
N SER A 41 4.78 12.30 -0.44
CA SER A 41 5.43 12.51 -1.75
C SER A 41 4.52 12.21 -2.93
N LEU A 42 3.50 11.38 -2.73
CA LEU A 42 2.53 11.03 -3.76
C LEU A 42 1.62 12.24 -4.00
N GLN A 43 1.75 12.84 -5.18
CA GLN A 43 0.86 13.90 -5.65
C GLN A 43 -0.53 13.33 -6.02
N VAL A 44 -1.36 14.16 -6.65
CA VAL A 44 -2.77 13.92 -7.04
C VAL A 44 -3.03 12.54 -7.67
N ASP A 45 -2.04 11.95 -8.35
CA ASP A 45 -2.23 10.74 -9.15
C ASP A 45 -1.79 9.43 -8.48
N PHE A 46 -1.26 9.47 -7.24
CA PHE A 46 -0.79 8.28 -6.50
C PHE A 46 0.21 7.39 -7.28
N VAL A 47 1.03 8.01 -8.13
CA VAL A 47 2.07 7.32 -8.91
C VAL A 47 3.39 7.31 -8.15
N VAL A 48 3.90 6.12 -7.87
CA VAL A 48 5.24 5.90 -7.31
C VAL A 48 6.27 6.03 -8.44
N PRO A 49 7.24 6.95 -8.37
CA PRO A 49 8.29 7.09 -9.38
C PRO A 49 9.17 5.84 -9.48
N ALA A 50 9.80 5.63 -10.64
CA ALA A 50 10.87 4.64 -10.78
C ALA A 50 12.06 4.95 -9.85
N GLY A 51 12.78 3.92 -9.41
CA GLY A 51 13.91 4.03 -8.49
C GLY A 51 13.51 4.29 -7.04
N THR A 52 12.22 4.26 -6.71
CA THR A 52 11.75 4.48 -5.35
C THR A 52 12.01 3.24 -4.51
N VAL A 53 12.75 3.40 -3.42
CA VAL A 53 13.02 2.32 -2.46
C VAL A 53 11.87 2.25 -1.45
N LEU A 54 11.23 1.10 -1.36
CA LEU A 54 10.09 0.85 -0.49
C LEU A 54 10.40 -0.21 0.55
N SER A 55 9.92 0.02 1.77
CA SER A 55 9.84 -0.99 2.81
C SER A 55 8.53 -1.74 2.68
N ILE A 56 8.59 -3.04 2.43
CA ILE A 56 7.41 -3.88 2.26
C ILE A 56 7.21 -4.70 3.54
N PRO A 57 6.05 -4.55 4.21
CA PRO A 57 5.70 -5.38 5.36
C PRO A 57 5.55 -6.85 4.93
N GLU A 58 5.93 -7.78 5.81
CA GLU A 58 5.79 -9.22 5.54
C GLU A 58 4.35 -9.70 5.69
N THR A 59 3.59 -9.01 6.54
CA THR A 59 2.20 -9.31 6.84
C THR A 59 1.35 -8.08 6.55
N VAL A 60 0.23 -8.29 5.89
CA VAL A 60 -0.81 -7.27 5.73
C VAL A 60 -1.91 -7.65 6.71
N GLU A 61 -2.18 -6.79 7.70
CA GLU A 61 -3.30 -6.99 8.59
C GLU A 61 -4.58 -6.60 7.84
N THR A 62 -5.40 -7.60 7.52
CA THR A 62 -6.73 -7.36 6.97
C THR A 62 -7.56 -6.67 8.04
N PRO A 63 -8.11 -5.46 7.79
CA PRO A 63 -9.02 -4.85 8.75
C PRO A 63 -10.19 -5.81 8.97
N ALA A 64 -10.41 -6.19 10.23
CA ALA A 64 -11.57 -7.00 10.57
C ALA A 64 -12.83 -6.19 10.24
N ASP A 65 -13.68 -6.72 9.37
CA ASP A 65 -14.99 -6.14 9.11
C ASP A 65 -15.80 -6.19 10.41
N ARG A 66 -15.71 -5.12 11.19
CA ARG A 66 -16.57 -4.91 12.34
C ARG A 66 -17.92 -4.50 11.78
N LEU A 67 -18.79 -5.49 11.57
CA LEU A 67 -20.18 -5.29 11.20
C LEU A 67 -20.87 -4.52 12.34
N THR A 68 -20.92 -3.20 12.22
CA THR A 68 -21.73 -2.36 13.11
C THR A 68 -23.13 -2.27 12.52
N ARG A 69 -24.14 -2.71 13.28
CA ARG A 69 -25.53 -2.49 12.89
C ARG A 69 -25.85 -1.02 13.14
N PRO A 70 -26.31 -0.25 12.14
CA PRO A 70 -26.54 1.19 12.30
C PRO A 70 -27.72 1.55 13.22
N TRP A 71 -28.36 0.58 13.86
CA TRP A 71 -29.55 0.74 14.71
C TRP A 71 -29.41 0.13 16.11
N GLU A 72 -28.22 -0.33 16.51
CA GLU A 72 -27.87 -0.65 17.90
C GLU A 72 -27.01 0.49 18.49
#